data_AF-A0A842MS24-F1
#
_entry.id   AF-A0A842MS24-F1
#
_cell.length_a   1.000
_cell.length_b   1.000
_cell.length_c   1.000
_cell.angle_alpha   90.00
_cell.angle_beta   90.00
_cell.angle_gamma   90.00
#
_symmetry.space_group_name_H-M   'P 1'
#
loop_
_entity.id
_entity.type
_entity.pdbx_description
1 polymer ?
#
loop_
_entity_poly.entity_id
_entity_poly.type
_entity_poly.pdbx_seq_one_letter_code
_entity_poly.pdbx_strand_id
1 'polypeptide(L)' 'MSESNSVLIGKKPVMNYVLACITLFHGGAKEVNIKARGRAISRAVDVVEVVRRRL' A
#
# COMPACT_ATOMS: atom_id res chain seq x y z
N MET A 1 3.31 17.81 2.15
CA MET A 1 3.62 16.40 1.81
C MET A 1 2.80 16.04 0.59
N SER A 2 3.45 15.82 -0.54
CA SER A 2 2.81 15.44 -1.80
C SER A 2 1.99 14.16 -1.59
N GLU A 3 0.68 14.19 -1.89
CA GLU A 3 -0.23 13.04 -1.81
C GLU A 3 0.14 11.92 -2.82
N SER A 4 1.08 12.18 -3.73
CA SER A 4 1.42 11.35 -4.89
C SER A 4 1.84 9.91 -4.56
N ASN A 5 2.39 9.65 -3.36
CA ASN A 5 2.87 8.32 -2.98
C ASN A 5 2.04 7.67 -1.86
N SER A 6 0.81 8.14 -1.62
CA SER A 6 -0.05 7.58 -0.56
C SER A 6 -1.04 6.54 -1.09
N VAL A 7 -1.13 5.39 -0.41
CA VAL A 7 -2.13 4.34 -0.70
C VAL A 7 -3.12 4.24 0.46
N LEU A 8 -4.39 4.57 0.21
CA LEU A 8 -5.46 4.54 1.21
C LEU A 8 -6.14 3.17 1.25
N ILE A 9 -6.04 2.48 2.39
CA ILE A 9 -6.61 1.15 2.58
C ILE A 9 -8.07 1.26 3.02
N GLY A 10 -8.94 0.56 2.29
CA GLY A 10 -10.39 0.56 2.47
C GLY A 10 -10.95 -0.85 2.38
N LYS A 11 -11.96 -1.07 1.55
CA LYS A 11 -12.70 -2.35 1.42
C LYS A 11 -12.27 -3.24 0.23
N LYS A 12 -11.31 -2.81 -0.60
CA LYS A 12 -10.85 -3.63 -1.74
C LYS A 12 -10.05 -4.86 -1.26
N PRO A 13 -9.94 -5.92 -2.08
CA PRO A 13 -9.05 -7.05 -1.80
C PRO A 13 -7.60 -6.60 -1.60
N VAL A 14 -6.85 -7.35 -0.77
CA VAL A 14 -5.44 -7.05 -0.41
C VAL A 14 -4.58 -6.86 -1.66
N MET A 15 -4.69 -7.77 -2.63
CA MET A 15 -3.85 -7.76 -3.85
C MET A 15 -3.99 -6.48 -4.68
N ASN A 16 -5.15 -5.82 -4.67
CA ASN A 16 -5.34 -4.57 -5.41
C ASN A 16 -4.47 -3.45 -4.83
N TYR A 17 -4.29 -3.43 -3.50
CA TYR A 17 -3.43 -2.46 -2.84
C TYR A 17 -1.95 -2.81 -3.01
N VAL A 18 -1.61 -4.11 -2.96
CA VAL A 18 -0.25 -4.59 -3.25
C VAL A 18 0.19 -4.17 -4.66
N LEU A 19 -0.67 -4.37 -5.66
CA LEU A 19 -0.39 -3.96 -7.04
C LEU A 19 -0.18 -2.44 -7.14
N ALA A 20 -0.97 -1.64 -6.43
CA ALA A 20 -0.80 -0.19 -6.40
C ALA A 20 0.57 0.22 -5.82
N CYS A 21 0.99 -0.41 -4.72
CA CYS A 21 2.32 -0.19 -4.14
C CYS A 21 3.45 -0.54 -5.12
N ILE A 22 3.37 -1.72 -5.77
CA ILE A 22 4.36 -2.16 -6.76
C ILE A 22 4.41 -1.18 -7.94
N THR A 23 3.25 -0.70 -8.41
CA THR A 23 3.17 0.27 -9.51
C THR A 23 3.86 1.58 -9.15
N LEU A 24 3.71 2.06 -7.92
CA LEU A 24 4.41 3.27 -7.45
C LEU A 24 5.93 3.06 -7.40
N PHE A 25 6.40 1.92 -6.90
CA PHE A 25 7.83 1.59 -6.88
C PHE A 25 8.40 1.48 -8.31
N HIS A 26 7.71 0.80 -9.23
CA HIS A 26 8.10 0.76 -10.65
C HIS A 26 8.08 2.15 -11.31
N GLY A 27 7.22 3.05 -10.84
CA GLY A 27 7.19 4.46 -11.24
C GLY A 27 8.32 5.31 -10.64
N GLY A 28 9.27 4.71 -9.90
CA GLY A 28 10.42 5.40 -9.33
C GLY A 28 10.20 6.00 -7.94
N ALA A 29 9.08 5.68 -7.28
CA ALA A 29 8.88 6.09 -5.89
C ALA A 29 9.92 5.43 -4.98
N LYS A 30 10.64 6.24 -4.19
CA LYS A 30 11.58 5.73 -3.17
C LYS A 30 10.87 5.27 -1.89
N GLU A 31 9.69 5.83 -1.65
CA GLU A 31 8.88 5.60 -0.46
C GLU A 31 7.40 5.62 -0.85
N VAL A 32 6.61 4.75 -0.22
CA VAL A 32 5.16 4.62 -0.40
C VAL A 32 4.47 4.63 0.97
N ASN A 33 3.53 5.56 1.16
CA ASN A 33 2.88 5.78 2.46
C ASN A 33 1.53 5.06 2.49
N ILE A 34 1.44 3.96 3.23
CA ILE A 34 0.18 3.22 3.38
C ILE A 34 -0.59 3.80 4.58
N LYS A 35 -1.81 4.29 4.34
CA LYS A 35 -2.66 4.90 5.38
C LYS A 35 -3.96 4.12 5.54
N ALA A 36 -4.34 3.85 6.79
CA ALA A 36 -5.55 3.12 7.14
C ALA A 36 -6.10 3.61 8.48
N ARG A 37 -7.39 3.32 8.75
CA ARG A 37 -8.02 3.60 10.05
C ARG A 37 -9.01 2.52 10.45
N GLY A 38 -9.20 2.37 11.77
CA GLY A 38 -10.11 1.38 12.34
C GLY A 38 -9.81 -0.05 11.84
N ARG A 39 -10.85 -0.79 11.47
CA ARG A 39 -10.73 -2.19 11.01
C ARG A 39 -9.88 -2.38 9.75
N ALA A 40 -9.62 -1.32 8.98
CA ALA A 40 -8.78 -1.41 7.80
C ALA A 40 -7.28 -1.51 8.13
N ILE A 41 -6.87 -1.23 9.38
CA ILE A 41 -5.46 -1.27 9.80
C ILE A 41 -4.88 -2.68 9.66
N SER A 42 -5.60 -3.73 10.08
CA SER A 42 -5.14 -5.11 9.90
C SER A 42 -4.87 -5.44 8.43
N ARG A 43 -5.75 -5.00 7.53
CA ARG A 43 -5.54 -5.18 6.09
C ARG A 43 -4.33 -4.41 5.57
N ALA A 44 -4.05 -3.23 6.11
CA ALA A 44 -2.87 -2.47 5.74
C ALA A 44 -1.59 -3.22 6.12
N VAL A 45 -1.58 -3.88 7.30
CA VAL A 45 -0.47 -4.75 7.71
C VAL A 45 -0.31 -5.91 6.73
N ASP A 46 -1.40 -6.58 6.33
CA ASP A 46 -1.33 -7.66 5.33
C ASP A 46 -0.74 -7.18 4.00
N VAL A 47 -1.13 -5.99 3.54
CA VAL A 47 -0.58 -5.37 2.33
C VAL A 47 0.92 -5.13 2.48
N VAL A 48 1.37 -4.50 3.57
CA VAL A 48 2.80 -4.25 3.83
C VAL A 48 3.59 -5.55 3.88
N GLU A 49 3.10 -6.58 4.56
CA GLU A 49 3.77 -7.88 4.68
C GLU A 49 3.92 -8.57 3.32
N VAL A 50 2.89 -8.53 2.47
CA VAL A 50 2.97 -9.09 1.11
C VAL A 50 3.97 -8.30 0.25
N VAL A 51 3.94 -6.97 0.32
CA VAL A 51 4.85 -6.08 -0.42
C VAL A 51 6.30 -6.35 -0.03
N ARG A 52 6.62 -6.44 1.28
CA ARG A 52 7.97 -6.70 1.80
C ARG A 52 8.54 -8.09 1.47
N ARG A 53 7.69 -9.07 1.17
CA ARG A 53 8.13 -10.44 0.82
C ARG A 53 8.28 -10.64 -0.69
N ARG A 54 7.71 -9.76 -1.50
CA ARG A 54 7.66 -9.88 -2.97
C ARG A 54 8.57 -8.89 -3.69
N LEU A 55 8.96 -7.81 -3.02
CA LEU A 55 10.00 -6.86 -3.43
C LEU A 55 11.26 -7.13 -2.61
#